data_AF-A0A3C1ZAL6-F1
#
_entry.id   AF-A0A3C1ZAL6-F1
#
_cell.length_a   1.000
_cell.length_b   1.000
_cell.length_c   1.000
_cell.angle_alpha   90.00
_cell.angle_beta   90.00
_cell.angle_gamma   90.00
#
_symmetry.space_group_name_H-M   'P 1'
#
loop_
_entity.id
_entity.type
_entity.pdbx_description
1 polymer ?
#
loop_
_entity_poly.entity_id
_entity_poly.type
_entity_poly.pdbx_seq_one_letter_code
_entity_poly.pdbx_strand_id
1 'polypeptide(L)' 'FADSELLGIPHRMVLSDTHADNGNVEYKARNNADKIEVRFEEALSFIQGRVS' A
#
# COMPACT_ATOMS: atom_id res chain seq x y z
N PHE A 1 5.25 -11.98 -3.04
CA PHE A 1 4.55 -11.79 -1.75
C PHE A 1 5.22 -12.55 -0.61
N ALA A 2 5.63 -13.81 -0.80
CA ALA A 2 6.32 -14.60 0.22
C ALA A 2 7.62 -13.96 0.75
N ASP A 3 8.46 -13.39 -0.11
CA ASP A 3 9.73 -12.76 0.32
C ASP A 3 9.52 -11.47 1.12
N SER A 4 8.51 -10.68 0.77
CA SER A 4 8.18 -9.43 1.46
C SER A 4 7.57 -9.66 2.86
N GLU A 5 6.88 -10.79 3.06
CA GLU A 5 6.39 -11.21 4.37
C GLU A 5 7.55 -11.67 5.28
N LEU A 6 8.56 -12.35 4.72
CA LEU A 6 9.78 -12.73 5.44
C LEU A 6 10.62 -11.52 5.88
N LEU A 7 10.73 -10.50 5.02
CA LEU A 7 11.46 -9.26 5.32
C LEU A 7 10.72 -8.35 6.30
N GLY A 8 9.43 -8.60 6.55
CA GLY A 8 8.66 -7.89 7.57
C GLY A 8 8.36 -6.43 7.23
N ILE A 9 8.26 -6.07 5.95
CA ILE A 9 8.01 -4.70 5.48
C ILE A 9 6.74 -4.14 6.15
N PRO A 10 6.82 -3.04 6.94
CA PRO A 10 5.69 -2.55 7.73
C PRO A 10 4.51 -2.07 6.88
N HIS A 11 4.81 -1.47 5.72
CA HIS A 11 3.84 -0.84 4.84
C HIS A 11 4.10 -1.26 3.39
N ARG A 12 3.06 -1.74 2.72
CA ARG A 12 3.15 -2.14 1.31
C ARG A 12 2.16 -1.34 0.48
N MET A 13 2.64 -0.83 -0.64
CA MET A 13 1.83 -0.24 -1.70
C MET A 13 1.97 -1.10 -2.96
N VAL A 14 0.85 -1.49 -3.55
CA VAL A 14 0.78 -2.34 -4.73
C VAL A 14 0.07 -1.57 -5.83
N LEU A 15 0.77 -1.40 -6.94
CA LEU A 15 0.22 -0.86 -8.17
C LEU A 15 -0.02 -2.02 -9.14
N SER A 16 -1.27 -2.29 -9.46
CA SER A 16 -1.66 -3.24 -10.52
C SER A 16 -2.39 -2.49 -11.62
N ASP A 17 -2.51 -3.09 -12.81
CA ASP A 17 -3.19 -2.48 -13.96
C ASP A 17 -4.61 -2.01 -13.59
N THR A 18 -5.41 -2.85 -12.94
CA THR A 18 -6.77 -2.49 -12.49
C THR A 18 -6.80 -1.30 -11.52
N HIS A 19 -5.89 -1.24 -10.56
CA HIS A 19 -5.86 -0.10 -9.63
C HIS A 19 -5.35 1.16 -10.33
N ALA A 20 -4.40 1.00 -11.26
CA ALA A 20 -3.85 2.10 -12.04
C ALA A 20 -4.87 2.75 -12.97
N ASP A 21 -5.68 1.95 -13.65
CA ASP A 21 -6.78 2.43 -14.49
C ASP A 21 -7.81 3.23 -13.68
N ASN A 22 -7.98 2.89 -12.40
CA ASN A 22 -8.88 3.58 -11.47
C ASN A 22 -8.23 4.77 -10.74
N GLY A 23 -6.95 5.07 -10.99
CA GLY A 23 -6.22 6.16 -10.31
C GLY A 23 -5.88 5.87 -8.84
N ASN A 24 -5.80 4.58 -8.48
CA ASN A 24 -5.65 4.11 -7.11
C ASN A 24 -4.39 3.24 -6.94
N VAL A 25 -3.88 3.19 -5.71
CA VAL A 25 -2.90 2.22 -5.24
C VAL A 25 -3.51 1.39 -4.10
N GLU A 26 -3.23 0.09 -4.08
CA GLU A 26 -3.63 -0.76 -2.96
C GLU A 26 -2.58 -0.64 -1.85
N TYR A 27 -3.00 -0.23 -0.66
CA TYR A 27 -2.19 -0.22 0.55
C TYR A 27 -2.54 -1.38 1.47
N LYS A 28 -1.52 -2.01 2.07
CA LYS A 28 -1.66 -2.98 3.16
C LYS A 28 -0.60 -2.76 4.24
N ALA A 29 -1.03 -2.68 5.49
CA ALA A 29 -0.11 -2.67 6.65
C ALA A 29 0.20 -4.11 7.08
N ARG A 30 1.38 -4.35 7.65
CA ARG A 30 1.75 -5.69 8.14
C ARG A 30 0.84 -6.18 9.28
N ASN A 31 0.49 -5.28 10.19
CA ASN A 31 -0.34 -5.58 11.38
C ASN A 31 -1.84 -5.42 11.12
N ASN A 32 -2.25 -5.19 9.87
CA ASN A 32 -3.65 -5.06 9.51
C ASN A 32 -3.97 -6.00 8.34
N ALA A 33 -5.03 -6.80 8.49
CA ALA A 33 -5.48 -7.70 7.45
C ALA A 33 -6.13 -6.95 6.28
N ASP A 34 -6.70 -5.78 6.56
CA ASP A 34 -7.48 -5.00 5.61
C ASP A 34 -6.59 -4.28 4.60
N LYS A 35 -7.08 -4.28 3.36
CA LYS A 35 -6.52 -3.53 2.23
C LYS A 35 -7.29 -2.22 2.09
N ILE A 36 -6.57 -1.16 1.75
CA ILE A 36 -7.13 0.17 1.57
C ILE A 36 -6.75 0.65 0.17
N GLU A 37 -7.73 1.07 -0.62
CA GLU A 37 -7.44 1.79 -1.86
C GLU A 37 -7.17 3.26 -1.53
N VAL A 38 -6.06 3.79 -2.07
CA VAL A 38 -5.64 5.18 -1.86
C VAL A 38 -5.49 5.83 -3.22
N ARG A 39 -6.02 7.04 -3.40
CA ARG A 39 -5.84 7.79 -4.64
C ARG A 39 -4.38 8.15 -4.85
N PHE A 40 -3.91 8.17 -6.09
CA PHE A 40 -2.52 8.53 -6.41
C PHE A 40 -2.08 9.88 -5.84
N GLU A 41 -2.96 10.88 -5.94
CA GLU A 41 -2.70 12.23 -5.44
C GLU A 41 -2.46 12.27 -3.92
N GLU A 42 -3.00 11.29 -3.18
CA GLU A 42 -2.91 11.18 -1.73
C GLU A 42 -1.91 10.12 -1.28
N ALA A 43 -1.41 9.27 -2.19
CA ALA A 43 -0.60 8.11 -1.84
C ALA A 43 0.66 8.48 -1.05
N LEU A 44 1.35 9.55 -1.46
CA LEU A 44 2.59 10.00 -0.81
C LEU A 44 2.33 10.53 0.60
N SER A 45 1.35 11.41 0.77
CA SER A 45 1.01 11.96 2.09
C SER A 45 0.46 10.88 3.01
N PHE A 46 -0.33 9.94 2.48
CA PHE A 46 -0.86 8.81 3.21
C PHE A 46 0.24 7.92 3.79
N ILE A 47 1.26 7.56 2.99
CA ILE A 47 2.34 6.68 3.48
C ILE A 47 3.26 7.43 4.45
N GLN A 48 3.58 8.69 4.18
CA GLN A 48 4.41 9.52 5.07
C GLN A 48 3.77 9.68 6.45
N GLY A 49 2.44 9.78 6.54
CA GLY A 49 1.73 9.83 7.83
C GLY A 49 1.75 8.53 8.64
N ARG A 50 2.28 7.43 8.10
CA ARG A 50 2.33 6.11 8.75
C ARG A 50 3.75 5.60 9.00
N VAL A 51 4.73 6.14 8.26
CA VAL A 51 6.14 5.84 8.46
C VAL A 51 6.66 6.67 9.64
N SER A 52 6.90 5.99 10.76
CA SER A 52 7.55 6.52 11.96
C SER A 52 8.73 5.66 12.35
#